data_AF-A0A1M5QH30-F1
#
_entry.id   AF-A0A1M5QH30-F1
#
_cell.length_a   1.000
_cell.length_b   1.000
_cell.length_c   1.000
_cell.angle_alpha   90.00
_cell.angle_beta   90.00
_cell.angle_gamma   90.00
#
_symmetry.space_group_name_H-M   'P 1'
#
loop_
_entity.id
_entity.type
_entity.pdbx_description
1 polymer ?
#
loop_
_entity_poly.entity_id
_entity_poly.type
_entity_poly.pdbx_seq_one_letter_code
_entity_poly.pdbx_strand_id
1 'polypeptide(L)'
;MKKFTFALKKIPTLVAMRTKQQVVKCCPPAFAGMTIAFLAAMTLTACFGGSTSEPTRYFTLAVENIDMPNAGEASGRLQVRKFTIDQAYQRNNIVYRESAYDFMFYDLDLWASRPEQMVAQVAAEYIVKSGLFASVDTRASGKPDFELLGHIDAIEEIDEGSSQYARLSLKLTLQKPDSDAPLWEKRFDERQSVSSREPRLVAEAISKLLGKYMEEALGAIAGAGK
;
A
#
# COMPACT_ATOMS: atom_id res chain seq x y z
N MET A 1 14.87 52.80 -6.16
CA MET A 1 16.06 52.62 -5.30
C MET A 1 15.72 53.09 -3.88
N LYS A 2 15.38 52.17 -2.97
CA LYS A 2 15.00 52.49 -1.58
C LYS A 2 16.23 52.29 -0.68
N LYS A 3 16.71 53.38 -0.05
CA LYS A 3 17.82 53.38 0.91
C LYS A 3 17.33 52.80 2.23
N PHE A 4 17.93 51.71 2.69
CA PHE A 4 17.75 51.16 4.03
C PHE A 4 18.84 51.74 4.94
N THR A 5 18.42 52.52 5.93
CA THR A 5 19.30 53.09 6.96
C THR A 5 19.28 52.15 8.17
N PHE A 6 20.43 51.55 8.48
CA PHE A 6 20.62 50.61 9.58
C PHE A 6 20.91 51.39 10.87
N ALA A 7 20.05 51.27 11.89
CA ALA A 7 20.24 51.89 13.20
C ALA A 7 21.04 50.96 14.12
N LEU A 8 22.25 51.38 14.51
CA LEU A 8 23.11 50.70 15.48
C LEU A 8 22.52 50.83 16.89
N LYS A 9 22.11 49.70 17.47
CA LYS A 9 21.61 49.59 18.84
C LYS A 9 22.79 49.37 19.80
N LYS A 10 22.99 50.32 20.72
CA LYS A 10 24.02 50.31 21.78
C LYS A 10 23.87 49.08 22.70
N ILE A 11 25.01 48.45 23.00
CA ILE A 11 25.18 47.39 24.01
C ILE A 11 25.57 48.07 25.33
N PRO A 12 24.85 47.89 26.44
CA PRO A 12 25.31 48.34 27.75
C PRO A 12 26.19 47.31 28.46
N THR A 13 27.12 47.90 29.19
CA THR A 13 28.32 47.39 29.83
C THR A 13 28.06 46.46 31.03
N LEU A 14 28.94 45.47 31.16
CA LEU A 14 29.16 44.60 32.32
C LEU A 14 29.11 45.33 33.67
N VAL A 15 28.28 44.82 34.58
CA VAL A 15 28.34 45.14 36.02
C VAL A 15 28.92 43.94 36.75
N ALA A 16 30.06 44.18 37.40
CA ALA A 16 30.77 43.22 38.24
C ALA A 16 29.94 42.88 39.49
N MET A 17 29.61 41.61 39.68
CA MET A 17 29.07 41.10 40.94
C MET A 17 30.21 40.73 41.88
N ARG A 18 30.22 41.43 43.02
CA ARG A 18 31.20 41.38 44.10
C ARG A 18 30.92 40.15 44.96
N THR A 19 31.88 39.23 45.01
CA THR A 19 31.87 38.05 45.89
C THR A 19 31.90 38.49 47.35
N LYS A 20 30.82 38.21 48.11
CA LYS A 20 30.84 38.28 49.58
C LYS A 20 30.92 36.87 50.14
N GLN A 21 32.11 36.57 50.63
CA GLN A 21 32.43 35.43 51.47
C GLN A 21 31.78 35.68 52.85
N GLN A 22 30.93 34.76 53.28
CA GLN A 22 30.40 34.73 54.64
C GLN A 22 30.82 33.42 55.30
N VAL A 23 31.41 33.61 56.47
CA VAL A 23 32.11 32.65 57.31
C VAL A 23 31.10 31.70 57.96
N VAL A 24 31.51 30.44 57.97
CA VAL A 24 30.85 29.26 58.54
C VAL A 24 30.49 29.46 60.02
N LYS A 25 29.27 29.08 60.40
CA LYS A 25 28.92 28.75 61.80
C LYS A 25 28.27 27.37 61.82
N CYS A 26 28.98 26.42 62.42
CA CYS A 26 28.50 25.08 62.74
C CYS A 26 27.55 25.14 63.95
N CYS A 27 26.39 24.50 63.83
CA CYS A 27 25.74 23.74 64.91
C CYS A 27 24.66 22.81 64.30
N PRO A 28 24.60 21.52 64.68
CA PRO A 28 23.48 20.60 64.40
C PRO A 28 22.33 20.87 65.41
N PRO A 29 21.09 20.32 65.30
CA PRO A 29 20.75 19.01 64.74
C PRO A 29 19.41 18.90 63.96
N ALA A 30 19.12 17.67 63.54
CA ALA A 30 17.76 17.12 63.40
C ALA A 30 16.88 17.62 62.24
N PHE A 31 17.28 17.37 60.99
CA PHE A 31 16.33 17.18 59.88
C PHE A 31 16.78 16.04 58.96
N ALA A 32 17.04 14.87 59.54
CA ALA A 32 17.41 13.65 58.82
C ALA A 32 16.21 12.85 58.28
N GLY A 33 15.00 13.42 58.24
CA GLY A 33 13.78 12.72 57.85
C GLY A 33 13.05 13.23 56.61
N MET A 34 13.35 14.44 56.12
CA MET A 34 12.47 15.14 55.16
C MET A 34 13.00 15.18 53.71
N THR A 35 14.23 14.72 53.46
CA THR A 35 14.84 14.73 52.11
C THR A 35 14.71 13.40 51.37
N ILE A 36 14.44 12.29 52.06
CA ILE A 36 14.26 10.96 51.44
C ILE A 36 12.85 10.81 50.85
N ALA A 37 11.84 11.48 51.42
CA ALA A 37 10.46 11.38 50.95
C ALA A 37 10.21 12.09 49.61
N PHE A 38 10.94 13.18 49.31
CA PHE A 38 10.74 13.93 48.07
C PHE A 38 11.42 13.28 46.85
N LEU A 39 12.53 12.57 47.05
CA LEU A 39 13.22 11.84 45.98
C LEU A 39 12.51 10.53 45.61
N ALA A 40 11.85 9.88 46.57
CA ALA A 40 11.03 8.68 46.34
C ALA A 40 9.68 8.98 45.65
N ALA A 41 9.18 10.22 45.74
CA ALA A 41 7.93 10.63 45.10
C ALA A 41 8.08 10.91 43.59
N MET A 42 9.28 11.26 43.11
CA MET A 42 9.53 11.51 41.67
C MET A 42 9.81 10.26 40.85
N THR A 43 10.08 9.10 41.48
CA THR A 43 10.36 7.84 40.76
C THR A 43 9.09 7.05 40.38
N LEU A 44 7.91 7.45 40.88
CA LEU A 44 6.65 6.71 40.66
C LEU A 44 5.80 7.23 39.50
N THR A 45 6.13 8.36 38.87
CA THR A 45 5.39 8.90 37.71
C THR A 45 5.93 8.44 36.35
N ALA A 46 6.94 7.57 36.30
CA ALA A 46 7.58 7.16 35.05
C ALA A 46 6.91 5.99 34.30
N CYS A 47 5.80 5.41 34.80
CA CYS A 47 5.24 4.18 34.23
C CYS A 47 3.89 4.31 33.50
N PHE A 48 3.43 5.52 33.14
CA PHE A 48 2.14 5.71 32.44
C PHE A 48 2.26 6.33 31.03
N GLY A 49 3.31 5.97 30.30
CA GLY A 49 3.42 6.24 28.86
C GLY A 49 2.87 5.07 28.04
N GLY A 50 1.56 4.84 28.06
CA GLY A 50 0.94 3.85 27.17
C GLY A 50 1.00 4.35 25.73
N SER A 51 2.00 3.90 24.97
CA SER A 51 2.07 4.16 23.53
C SER A 51 0.94 3.39 22.85
N THR A 52 -0.13 4.09 22.45
CA THR A 52 -1.14 3.54 21.53
C THR A 52 -0.49 3.44 20.15
N SER A 53 0.06 2.27 19.82
CA SER A 53 0.48 1.99 18.44
C SER A 53 -0.76 1.91 17.54
N GLU A 54 -0.76 2.63 16.43
CA GLU A 54 -1.79 2.48 15.41
C GLU A 54 -1.83 1.03 14.91
N PRO A 55 -3.02 0.39 14.82
CA PRO A 55 -3.12 -0.99 14.40
C PRO A 55 -2.83 -1.14 12.90
N THR A 56 -2.17 -2.24 12.53
CA THR A 56 -2.02 -2.63 11.12
C THR A 56 -3.38 -2.91 10.48
N ARG A 57 -3.62 -2.32 9.31
CA ARG A 57 -4.82 -2.52 8.49
C ARG A 57 -4.49 -3.41 7.29
N TYR A 58 -5.45 -4.25 6.92
CA TYR A 58 -5.33 -5.19 5.80
C TYR A 58 -6.41 -4.94 4.77
N PHE A 59 -6.03 -4.86 3.49
CA PHE A 59 -6.91 -4.58 2.37
C PHE A 59 -6.92 -5.74 1.39
N THR A 60 -8.10 -6.03 0.84
CA THR A 60 -8.31 -7.02 -0.22
C THR A 60 -8.81 -6.33 -1.48
N LEU A 61 -8.72 -7.03 -2.60
CA LEU A 61 -9.46 -6.65 -3.80
C LEU A 61 -10.87 -7.26 -3.77
N ALA A 62 -11.83 -6.51 -4.28
CA ALA A 62 -13.21 -6.96 -4.39
C ALA A 62 -13.54 -7.35 -5.85
N VAL A 63 -14.53 -8.22 -6.01
CA VAL A 63 -15.10 -8.52 -7.33
C VAL A 63 -16.21 -7.50 -7.60
N GLU A 64 -15.93 -6.54 -8.47
CA GLU A 64 -16.90 -5.58 -8.98
C GLU A 64 -18.01 -6.25 -9.80
N ASN A 65 -19.15 -5.56 -9.90
CA ASN A 65 -20.19 -5.92 -10.84
C ASN A 65 -19.82 -5.35 -12.22
N ILE A 66 -19.48 -6.22 -13.16
CA ILE A 66 -19.06 -5.89 -14.52
C ILE A 66 -20.01 -6.52 -15.53
N ASP A 67 -20.02 -6.02 -16.76
CA ASP A 67 -20.79 -6.63 -17.82
C ASP A 67 -20.13 -7.94 -18.27
N MET A 68 -20.80 -9.07 -18.02
CA MET A 68 -20.29 -10.37 -18.42
C MET A 68 -20.60 -10.62 -19.90
N PRO A 69 -19.68 -11.24 -20.66
CA PRO A 69 -20.01 -11.66 -22.02
C PRO A 69 -21.14 -12.68 -22.00
N ASN A 70 -21.95 -12.70 -23.06
CA ASN A 70 -22.92 -13.78 -23.26
C ASN A 70 -22.14 -15.06 -23.58
N ALA A 71 -21.96 -15.91 -22.57
CA ALA A 71 -21.40 -17.23 -22.76
C ALA A 71 -22.38 -18.05 -23.62
N GLY A 72 -21.89 -18.52 -24.78
CA GLY A 72 -22.53 -19.62 -25.48
C GLY A 72 -22.41 -20.91 -24.66
N GLU A 73 -22.38 -22.06 -25.31
CA GLU A 73 -22.10 -23.30 -24.59
C GLU A 73 -20.67 -23.30 -24.02
N ALA A 74 -20.57 -23.31 -22.70
CA ALA A 74 -19.31 -23.36 -21.98
C ALA A 74 -18.53 -24.62 -22.37
N SER A 75 -17.27 -24.46 -22.80
CA SER A 75 -16.44 -25.59 -23.23
C SER A 75 -15.00 -25.46 -22.76
N GLY A 76 -14.32 -26.61 -22.64
CA GLY A 76 -12.94 -26.69 -22.20
C GLY A 76 -12.72 -26.35 -20.72
N ARG A 77 -11.54 -26.71 -20.25
CA ARG A 77 -11.06 -26.44 -18.90
C ARG A 77 -9.95 -25.41 -18.93
N LEU A 78 -10.14 -24.33 -18.18
CA LEU A 78 -9.13 -23.30 -18.00
C LEU A 78 -8.43 -23.48 -16.65
N GLN A 79 -7.09 -23.42 -16.64
CA GLN A 79 -6.35 -23.20 -15.41
C GLN A 79 -5.89 -21.75 -15.31
N VAL A 80 -6.25 -21.06 -14.22
CA VAL A 80 -5.62 -19.80 -13.85
C VAL A 80 -4.30 -20.12 -13.16
N ARG A 81 -3.20 -19.80 -13.83
CA ARG A 81 -1.85 -20.02 -13.30
C ARG A 81 -1.57 -19.00 -12.19
N LYS A 82 -0.56 -19.30 -11.35
CA LYS A 82 -0.05 -18.30 -10.41
C LYS A 82 0.42 -17.09 -11.21
N PHE A 83 -0.12 -15.92 -10.92
CA PHE A 83 0.38 -14.71 -11.54
C PHE A 83 1.77 -14.38 -10.97
N THR A 84 2.53 -13.66 -11.78
CA THR A 84 3.82 -13.12 -11.42
C THR A 84 3.69 -11.61 -11.21
N ILE A 85 4.69 -11.01 -10.59
CA ILE A 85 4.73 -9.57 -10.34
C ILE A 85 6.18 -9.10 -10.40
N ASP A 86 6.39 -7.86 -10.81
CA ASP A 86 7.70 -7.21 -10.72
C ASP A 86 8.23 -7.26 -9.28
N GLN A 87 9.54 -7.48 -9.14
CA GLN A 87 10.19 -7.73 -7.86
C GLN A 87 10.01 -6.58 -6.86
N ALA A 88 9.88 -5.34 -7.33
CA ALA A 88 9.69 -4.18 -6.48
C ALA A 88 8.36 -4.24 -5.71
N TYR A 89 7.31 -4.80 -6.32
CA TYR A 89 5.97 -4.94 -5.72
C TYR A 89 5.73 -6.31 -5.09
N GLN A 90 6.73 -7.20 -5.07
CA GLN A 90 6.67 -8.52 -4.44
C GLN A 90 6.67 -8.38 -2.89
N ARG A 91 5.67 -7.71 -2.32
CA ARG A 91 5.49 -7.40 -0.90
C ARG A 91 4.01 -7.21 -0.56
N ASN A 92 3.69 -7.24 0.73
CA ASN A 92 2.34 -6.96 1.18
C ASN A 92 2.08 -5.47 1.40
N ASN A 93 3.10 -4.65 1.64
CA ASN A 93 2.87 -3.20 1.82
C ASN A 93 2.28 -2.59 0.56
N ILE A 94 1.31 -1.68 0.73
CA ILE A 94 0.80 -0.87 -0.38
C ILE A 94 1.91 0.10 -0.78
N VAL A 95 2.33 0.03 -2.04
CA VAL A 95 3.37 0.89 -2.61
C VAL A 95 2.75 2.22 -3.01
N TYR A 96 3.48 3.30 -2.79
CA TYR A 96 3.14 4.61 -3.33
C TYR A 96 4.38 5.32 -3.89
N ARG A 97 4.15 6.25 -4.81
CA ARG A 97 5.21 7.02 -5.48
C ARG A 97 4.82 8.49 -5.58
N GLU A 98 5.72 9.36 -5.14
CA GLU A 98 5.58 10.82 -5.26
C GLU A 98 6.30 11.36 -6.53
N SER A 99 7.14 10.53 -7.15
CA SER A 99 7.82 10.84 -8.40
C SER A 99 8.22 9.57 -9.17
N ALA A 100 8.75 9.76 -10.38
CA ALA A 100 9.32 8.67 -11.18
C ALA A 100 10.60 8.05 -10.57
N TYR A 101 11.12 8.58 -9.47
CA TYR A 101 12.34 8.11 -8.82
C TYR A 101 12.11 7.61 -7.39
N ASP A 102 10.96 7.92 -6.81
CA ASP A 102 10.59 7.47 -5.47
C ASP A 102 9.80 6.17 -5.54
N PHE A 103 10.12 5.24 -4.63
CA PHE A 103 9.42 3.98 -4.44
C PHE A 103 9.28 3.75 -2.94
N MET A 104 8.11 4.10 -2.41
CA MET A 104 7.82 4.07 -0.98
C MET A 104 6.67 3.12 -0.70
N PHE A 105 6.40 2.87 0.56
CA PHE A 105 5.32 1.98 0.96
C PHE A 105 4.79 2.36 2.33
N TYR A 106 3.52 2.06 2.57
CA TYR A 106 2.90 2.25 3.88
C TYR A 106 3.34 1.15 4.85
N ASP A 107 3.73 1.52 6.07
CA ASP A 107 4.19 0.56 7.08
C ASP A 107 3.05 -0.24 7.73
N LEU A 108 1.90 0.42 7.95
CA LEU A 108 0.75 -0.15 8.65
C LEU A 108 -0.42 -0.51 7.73
N ASP A 109 -0.32 -0.20 6.44
CA ASP A 109 -1.36 -0.48 5.44
C ASP A 109 -0.88 -1.52 4.44
N LEU A 110 -1.42 -2.72 4.61
CA LEU A 110 -0.96 -3.91 3.91
C LEU A 110 -2.08 -4.48 3.03
N TRP A 111 -1.70 -5.05 1.91
CA TRP A 111 -2.46 -6.09 1.25
C TRP A 111 -2.62 -7.31 2.17
N ALA A 112 -3.84 -7.86 2.22
CA ALA A 112 -4.21 -9.00 3.05
C ALA A 112 -3.45 -10.27 2.66
N SER A 113 -3.07 -10.40 1.39
CA SER A 113 -2.14 -11.40 0.90
C SER A 113 -1.25 -10.80 -0.19
N ARG A 114 -0.42 -11.63 -0.82
CA ARG A 114 0.48 -11.19 -1.89
C ARG A 114 -0.33 -10.59 -3.05
N PRO A 115 0.01 -9.42 -3.58
CA PRO A 115 -0.74 -8.77 -4.67
C PRO A 115 -1.00 -9.70 -5.86
N GLU A 116 0.02 -10.44 -6.29
CA GLU A 116 -0.06 -11.40 -7.38
C GLU A 116 -1.06 -12.53 -7.11
N GLN A 117 -1.23 -12.93 -5.85
CA GLN A 117 -2.18 -13.97 -5.47
C GLN A 117 -3.61 -13.42 -5.43
N MET A 118 -3.82 -12.23 -4.87
CA MET A 118 -5.15 -11.59 -4.84
C MET A 118 -5.68 -11.33 -6.24
N VAL A 119 -4.86 -10.74 -7.12
CA VAL A 119 -5.26 -10.44 -8.49
C VAL A 119 -5.59 -11.73 -9.26
N ALA A 120 -4.78 -12.78 -9.13
CA ALA A 120 -5.07 -14.07 -9.76
C ALA A 120 -6.39 -14.69 -9.25
N GLN A 121 -6.65 -14.57 -7.95
CA GLN A 121 -7.88 -15.09 -7.34
C GLN A 121 -9.12 -14.33 -7.82
N VAL A 122 -9.08 -13.00 -7.80
CA VAL A 122 -10.18 -12.18 -8.32
C VAL A 122 -10.39 -12.41 -9.83
N ALA A 123 -9.32 -12.52 -10.62
CA ALA A 123 -9.43 -12.88 -12.03
C ALA A 123 -10.11 -14.25 -12.24
N ALA A 124 -9.75 -15.25 -11.44
CA ALA A 124 -10.41 -16.56 -11.49
C ALA A 124 -11.91 -16.48 -11.16
N GLU A 125 -12.29 -15.65 -10.18
CA GLU A 125 -13.70 -15.44 -9.83
C GLU A 125 -14.49 -14.78 -10.97
N TYR A 126 -13.90 -13.80 -11.67
CA TYR A 126 -14.53 -13.21 -12.87
C TYR A 126 -14.74 -14.24 -13.97
N ILE A 127 -13.74 -15.08 -14.25
CA ILE A 127 -13.85 -16.11 -15.29
C ILE A 127 -14.91 -17.16 -14.92
N VAL A 128 -14.97 -17.60 -13.66
CA VAL A 128 -16.04 -18.49 -13.19
C VAL A 128 -17.40 -17.85 -13.41
N LYS A 129 -17.57 -16.58 -13.02
CA LYS A 129 -18.83 -15.84 -13.20
C LYS A 129 -19.20 -15.61 -14.66
N SER A 130 -18.22 -15.52 -15.55
CA SER A 130 -18.45 -15.33 -17.00
C SER A 130 -19.11 -16.53 -17.68
N GLY A 131 -18.92 -17.75 -17.13
CA GLY A 131 -19.43 -18.97 -17.74
C GLY A 131 -18.78 -19.38 -19.06
N LEU A 132 -17.67 -18.75 -19.49
CA LEU A 132 -17.02 -19.06 -20.78
C LEU A 132 -16.41 -20.47 -20.86
N PHE A 133 -16.01 -21.03 -19.71
CA PHE A 133 -15.33 -22.32 -19.62
C PHE A 133 -16.16 -23.30 -18.80
N ALA A 134 -16.12 -24.59 -19.16
CA ALA A 134 -16.85 -25.63 -18.45
C ALA A 134 -16.32 -25.84 -17.01
N SER A 135 -15.04 -25.56 -16.79
CA SER A 135 -14.43 -25.55 -15.46
C SER A 135 -13.23 -24.60 -15.40
N VAL A 136 -13.00 -24.03 -14.22
CA VAL A 136 -11.88 -23.11 -13.95
C VAL A 136 -11.16 -23.58 -12.70
N ASP A 137 -9.89 -23.94 -12.85
CA ASP A 137 -9.04 -24.41 -11.75
C ASP A 137 -7.99 -23.34 -11.39
N THR A 138 -7.76 -23.10 -10.10
CA THR A 138 -6.67 -22.24 -9.60
C THR A 138 -5.44 -23.02 -9.12
N ARG A 139 -5.56 -24.35 -9.09
CA ARG A 139 -4.49 -25.30 -8.74
C ARG A 139 -4.31 -26.27 -9.90
N ALA A 140 -3.09 -26.76 -10.09
CA ALA A 140 -2.83 -27.75 -11.12
C ALA A 140 -3.65 -29.03 -10.83
N SER A 141 -4.48 -29.42 -11.79
CA SER A 141 -5.35 -30.59 -11.69
C SER A 141 -5.36 -31.33 -13.03
N GLY A 142 -4.33 -32.14 -13.29
CA GLY A 142 -4.11 -32.71 -14.63
C GLY A 142 -3.82 -31.62 -15.69
N LYS A 143 -3.83 -32.00 -16.97
CA LYS A 143 -3.57 -31.07 -18.09
C LYS A 143 -4.83 -30.29 -18.46
N PRO A 144 -4.87 -28.95 -18.34
CA PRO A 144 -6.02 -28.15 -18.78
C PRO A 144 -6.05 -28.01 -20.31
N ASP A 145 -7.15 -27.51 -20.86
CA ASP A 145 -7.23 -27.18 -22.30
C ASP A 145 -6.61 -25.80 -22.59
N PHE A 146 -6.73 -24.90 -21.61
CA PHE A 146 -6.26 -23.53 -21.66
C PHE A 146 -5.60 -23.11 -20.35
N GLU A 147 -4.70 -22.13 -20.43
CA GLU A 147 -4.08 -21.49 -19.28
C GLU A 147 -4.24 -19.98 -19.37
N LEU A 148 -4.64 -19.35 -18.27
CA LEU A 148 -4.54 -17.90 -18.10
C LEU A 148 -3.32 -17.59 -17.24
N LEU A 149 -2.41 -16.80 -17.79
CA LEU A 149 -1.25 -16.25 -17.12
C LEU A 149 -1.46 -14.76 -16.88
N GLY A 150 -0.83 -14.26 -15.82
CA GLY A 150 -0.82 -12.85 -15.50
C GLY A 150 0.55 -12.39 -15.00
N HIS A 151 0.93 -11.18 -15.37
CA HIS A 151 2.11 -10.50 -14.86
C HIS A 151 1.74 -9.07 -14.46
N ILE A 152 1.93 -8.73 -13.19
CA ILE A 152 1.68 -7.39 -12.66
C ILE A 152 2.98 -6.59 -12.76
N ASP A 153 2.96 -5.53 -13.56
CA ASP A 153 4.10 -4.62 -13.70
C ASP A 153 4.06 -3.48 -12.67
N ALA A 154 2.85 -3.10 -12.24
CA ALA A 154 2.66 -2.09 -11.21
C ALA A 154 1.33 -2.28 -10.48
N ILE A 155 1.34 -2.12 -9.16
CA ILE A 155 0.15 -1.99 -8.31
C ILE A 155 0.48 -1.00 -7.20
N GLU A 156 0.04 0.24 -7.39
CA GLU A 156 0.56 1.36 -6.60
C GLU A 156 -0.42 2.53 -6.49
N GLU A 157 -0.15 3.36 -5.51
CA GLU A 157 -0.65 4.72 -5.45
C GLU A 157 0.37 5.67 -6.13
N ILE A 158 -0.11 6.59 -6.96
CA ILE A 158 0.66 7.70 -7.50
C ILE A 158 0.18 8.97 -6.80
N ASP A 159 1.09 9.68 -6.15
CA ASP A 159 0.88 10.96 -5.50
C ASP A 159 1.54 12.06 -6.32
N GLU A 160 0.72 12.91 -6.96
CA GLU A 160 1.19 14.09 -7.70
C GLU A 160 0.95 15.39 -6.88
N GLY A 161 0.88 15.27 -5.55
CA GLY A 161 0.67 16.35 -4.60
C GLY A 161 -0.80 16.77 -4.47
N SER A 162 -1.34 17.43 -5.51
CA SER A 162 -2.75 17.86 -5.50
C SER A 162 -3.72 16.80 -6.01
N SER A 163 -3.19 15.74 -6.62
CA SER A 163 -3.96 14.68 -7.27
C SER A 163 -3.38 13.34 -6.86
N GLN A 164 -4.27 12.40 -6.58
CA GLN A 164 -3.93 11.07 -6.13
C GLN A 164 -4.55 10.05 -7.08
N TYR A 165 -3.81 9.02 -7.45
CA TYR A 165 -4.29 7.96 -8.33
C TYR A 165 -3.94 6.59 -7.79
N ALA A 166 -4.81 5.62 -7.99
CA ALA A 166 -4.43 4.21 -7.98
C ALA A 166 -4.03 3.81 -9.40
N ARG A 167 -2.94 3.06 -9.55
CA ARG A 167 -2.48 2.53 -10.84
C ARG A 167 -2.35 1.02 -10.80
N LEU A 168 -2.88 0.37 -11.82
CA LEU A 168 -2.71 -1.06 -12.05
C LEU A 168 -2.16 -1.26 -13.47
N SER A 169 -0.97 -1.85 -13.57
CA SER A 169 -0.43 -2.35 -14.85
C SER A 169 -0.34 -3.86 -14.80
N LEU A 170 -1.03 -4.52 -15.72
CA LEU A 170 -1.25 -5.96 -15.76
C LEU A 170 -1.18 -6.45 -17.19
N LYS A 171 -0.36 -7.47 -17.44
CA LYS A 171 -0.42 -8.27 -18.66
C LYS A 171 -1.22 -9.54 -18.39
N LEU A 172 -2.20 -9.83 -19.24
CA LEU A 172 -2.93 -11.09 -19.24
C LEU A 172 -2.65 -11.84 -20.55
N THR A 173 -2.44 -13.15 -20.43
CA THR A 173 -2.14 -14.02 -21.57
C THR A 173 -2.97 -15.30 -21.46
N LEU A 174 -3.78 -15.57 -22.49
CA LEU A 174 -4.49 -16.84 -22.66
C LEU A 174 -3.70 -17.70 -23.67
N GLN A 175 -3.41 -18.93 -23.32
CA GLN A 175 -2.68 -19.86 -24.19
C GLN A 175 -3.14 -21.30 -24.03
N LYS A 176 -2.74 -22.17 -24.96
CA LYS A 176 -2.77 -23.62 -24.73
C LYS A 176 -1.59 -24.02 -23.84
N PRO A 177 -1.72 -25.10 -23.04
CA PRO A 177 -0.57 -25.62 -22.31
C PRO A 177 0.58 -25.97 -23.27
N ASP A 178 1.81 -25.72 -22.84
CA ASP A 178 3.04 -25.99 -23.60
C ASP A 178 3.17 -25.21 -24.93
N SER A 179 2.35 -24.19 -25.15
CA SER A 179 2.43 -23.30 -26.32
C SER A 179 3.18 -22.02 -25.98
N ASP A 180 4.16 -21.65 -26.81
CA ASP A 180 4.84 -20.34 -26.73
C ASP A 180 4.05 -19.23 -27.47
N ALA A 181 3.07 -19.61 -28.29
CA ALA A 181 2.19 -18.66 -28.98
C ALA A 181 0.90 -18.47 -28.16
N PRO A 182 0.60 -17.23 -27.71
CA PRO A 182 -0.64 -16.94 -27.01
C PRO A 182 -1.82 -16.94 -27.98
N LEU A 183 -2.96 -17.46 -27.52
CA LEU A 183 -4.25 -17.34 -28.22
C LEU A 183 -4.76 -15.89 -28.15
N TRP A 184 -4.51 -15.25 -27.02
CA TRP A 184 -4.82 -13.84 -26.79
C TRP A 184 -3.84 -13.30 -25.74
N GLU A 185 -3.39 -12.08 -25.94
CA GLU A 185 -2.59 -11.36 -24.97
C GLU A 185 -2.99 -9.89 -24.98
N LYS A 186 -3.06 -9.28 -23.81
CA LYS A 186 -3.22 -7.83 -23.68
C LYS A 186 -2.48 -7.31 -22.47
N ARG A 187 -1.88 -6.13 -22.64
CA ARG A 187 -1.31 -5.32 -21.56
C ARG A 187 -2.24 -4.16 -21.26
N PHE A 188 -2.53 -3.99 -19.97
CA PHE A 188 -3.27 -2.89 -19.41
C PHE A 188 -2.32 -2.03 -18.56
N ASP A 189 -2.52 -0.71 -18.59
CA ASP A 189 -1.82 0.24 -17.74
C ASP A 189 -2.70 1.49 -17.64
N GLU A 190 -3.47 1.58 -16.55
CA GLU A 190 -4.38 2.67 -16.31
C GLU A 190 -4.26 3.17 -14.87
N ARG A 191 -4.68 4.42 -14.70
CA ARG A 191 -4.77 5.09 -13.42
C ARG A 191 -6.18 5.58 -13.17
N GLN A 192 -6.64 5.45 -11.94
CA GLN A 192 -7.94 5.93 -11.49
C GLN A 192 -7.76 6.92 -10.34
N SER A 193 -8.37 8.10 -10.47
CA SER A 193 -8.31 9.14 -9.45
C SER A 193 -8.95 8.67 -8.14
N VAL A 194 -8.31 8.99 -7.02
CA VAL A 194 -8.84 8.78 -5.66
C VAL A 194 -8.97 10.12 -4.95
N SER A 195 -9.99 10.27 -4.10
CA SER A 195 -10.36 11.56 -3.51
C SER A 195 -9.43 12.02 -2.38
N SER A 196 -8.65 11.11 -1.82
CA SER A 196 -7.68 11.40 -0.76
C SER A 196 -6.59 10.32 -0.68
N ARG A 197 -5.56 10.60 0.12
CA ARG A 197 -4.46 9.69 0.44
C ARG A 197 -4.83 8.60 1.47
N GLU A 198 -6.00 7.99 1.29
CA GLU A 198 -6.48 6.89 2.15
C GLU A 198 -6.27 5.55 1.41
N PRO A 199 -5.44 4.63 1.94
CA PRO A 199 -5.10 3.37 1.27
C PRO A 199 -6.31 2.49 0.91
N ARG A 200 -7.41 2.59 1.67
CA ARG A 200 -8.68 1.94 1.32
C ARG A 200 -9.19 2.36 -0.07
N LEU A 201 -9.11 3.65 -0.39
CA LEU A 201 -9.58 4.18 -1.67
C LEU A 201 -8.70 3.71 -2.82
N VAL A 202 -7.40 3.50 -2.56
CA VAL A 202 -6.49 2.88 -3.52
C VAL A 202 -6.94 1.45 -3.80
N ALA A 203 -7.18 0.63 -2.76
CA ALA A 203 -7.66 -0.75 -2.92
C ALA A 203 -9.01 -0.83 -3.68
N GLU A 204 -9.94 0.08 -3.41
CA GLU A 204 -11.21 0.20 -4.13
C GLU A 204 -10.99 0.54 -5.61
N ALA A 205 -10.15 1.54 -5.90
CA ALA A 205 -9.85 1.94 -7.28
C ALA A 205 -9.10 0.84 -8.05
N ILE A 206 -8.17 0.11 -7.42
CA ILE A 206 -7.53 -1.06 -8.04
C ILE A 206 -8.55 -2.17 -8.34
N SER A 207 -9.53 -2.39 -7.44
CA SER A 207 -10.62 -3.37 -7.68
C SER A 207 -11.44 -2.99 -8.92
N LYS A 208 -11.75 -1.71 -9.09
CA LYS A 208 -12.43 -1.16 -10.28
C LYS A 208 -11.61 -1.30 -11.56
N LEU A 209 -10.32 -0.99 -11.52
CA LEU A 209 -9.42 -1.19 -12.66
C LEU A 209 -9.33 -2.67 -13.05
N LEU A 210 -9.18 -3.57 -12.07
CA LEU A 210 -9.14 -5.01 -12.35
C LEU A 210 -10.46 -5.51 -12.94
N GLY A 211 -11.60 -5.07 -12.41
CA GLY A 211 -12.91 -5.38 -12.99
C GLY A 211 -13.02 -4.93 -14.44
N LYS A 212 -12.63 -3.69 -14.74
CA LYS A 212 -12.59 -3.16 -16.11
C LYS A 212 -11.69 -4.01 -17.03
N TYR A 213 -10.51 -4.39 -16.57
CA TYR A 213 -9.59 -5.21 -17.37
C TYR A 213 -10.16 -6.60 -17.65
N MET A 214 -10.83 -7.19 -16.66
CA MET A 214 -11.46 -8.49 -16.81
C MET A 214 -12.69 -8.43 -17.71
N GLU A 215 -13.51 -7.38 -17.65
CA GLU A 215 -14.62 -7.15 -18.58
C GLU A 215 -14.13 -7.17 -20.03
N GLU A 216 -13.10 -6.37 -20.33
CA GLU A 216 -12.55 -6.31 -21.67
C GLU A 216 -11.88 -7.63 -22.10
N ALA A 217 -11.10 -8.25 -21.20
CA ALA A 217 -10.44 -9.53 -21.47
C ALA A 217 -11.46 -10.63 -21.78
N LEU A 218 -12.51 -10.75 -20.96
CA LEU A 218 -13.55 -11.76 -21.14
C LEU A 218 -14.35 -11.52 -22.43
N GLY A 219 -14.66 -10.26 -22.75
CA GLY A 219 -15.28 -9.90 -24.03
C GLY A 219 -14.44 -10.32 -25.25
N ALA A 220 -13.13 -10.05 -25.20
CA ALA A 220 -12.20 -10.43 -26.27
C ALA A 220 -12.03 -11.95 -26.40
N ILE A 221 -11.88 -12.66 -25.27
CA ILE A 221 -11.74 -14.13 -25.23
C ILE A 221 -13.00 -14.81 -25.77
N ALA A 222 -14.18 -14.32 -25.40
CA ALA A 222 -15.45 -14.82 -25.92
C ALA A 222 -15.59 -14.63 -27.45
N GLY A 223 -15.02 -13.55 -27.99
CA GLY A 223 -15.01 -13.28 -29.43
C GLY A 223 -14.01 -14.12 -30.22
N ALA A 224 -12.88 -14.50 -29.62
CA ALA A 224 -11.82 -15.27 -30.28
C ALA A 224 -12.15 -16.76 -30.48
N GLY A 225 -13.16 -17.29 -29.78
CA GLY A 225 -13.62 -18.67 -29.87
C GLY A 225 -14.75 -18.92 -30.89
N LYS A 226 -15.17 -17.90 -31.65
CA LYS A 226 -16.13 -18.01 -32.77
C LYS A 226 -15.39 -17.96 -34.10
#